data_AF-A0A940DBG8-F1
#
_entry.id   AF-A0A940DBG8-F1
#
_cell.length_a   1.000
_cell.length_b   1.000
_cell.length_c   1.000
_cell.angle_alpha   90.00
_cell.angle_beta   90.00
_cell.angle_gamma   90.00
#
_symmetry.space_group_name_H-M   'P 1'
#
loop_
_entity.id
_entity.type
_entity.pdbx_description
1 polymer ?
#
loop_
_entity_poly.entity_id
_entity_poly.type
_entity_poly.pdbx_seq_one_letter_code
_entity_poly.pdbx_strand_id
1 'polypeptide(L)'
;MSKHFDDQWKLLQQLKPTSNQKEAMRKRIWESIQHHPDRSRKSFIPWKNILATGLLLLICGSFLLFLLLESTQPQFSEGMSIGDKQFSWDLKDVYSKNADHGLALYREGQAAVQVGAVQQITEEEMNRIIHSVPMFVYKKLENFPYPTSMYIEHVKMMDVLIRYHFFIPLTDEKVIYFTFEYPKLDHAEIFQAVSTLRIEGIKPYTDTDQLYVTHGYGTLIYPVGLEPISISPNKEVYHWEGASIEAFNAYIKKIEEGNWEKKATTNQSHTFVSASGNEEVTITIEGETITYEFFYPNRDQ
;
A
#
# COMPACT_ATOMS: atom_id res chain seq x y z
N MET A 1 -19.59 -16.27 4.84
CA MET A 1 -20.14 -15.17 4.01
C MET A 1 -21.67 -15.23 4.06
N SER A 2 -22.31 -14.08 4.25
CA SER A 2 -23.74 -13.94 4.53
C SER A 2 -24.61 -14.34 3.33
N LYS A 3 -25.28 -15.50 3.42
CA LYS A 3 -26.32 -15.95 2.46
C LYS A 3 -27.47 -14.95 2.31
N HIS A 4 -27.61 -14.02 3.25
CA HIS A 4 -28.77 -13.14 3.35
C HIS A 4 -28.82 -12.05 2.27
N PHE A 5 -27.66 -11.62 1.74
CA PHE A 5 -27.60 -10.63 0.67
C PHE A 5 -27.85 -11.23 -0.72
N ASP A 6 -27.45 -12.49 -0.93
CA ASP A 6 -27.68 -13.22 -2.18
C ASP A 6 -29.18 -13.49 -2.41
N ASP A 7 -29.91 -13.80 -1.34
CA ASP A 7 -31.34 -14.09 -1.43
C ASP A 7 -32.17 -12.83 -1.73
N GLN A 8 -31.77 -11.66 -1.20
CA GLN A 8 -32.40 -10.38 -1.52
C GLN A 8 -32.14 -9.93 -2.96
N TRP A 9 -30.92 -10.16 -3.46
CA TRP A 9 -30.56 -9.86 -4.84
C TRP A 9 -31.34 -10.73 -5.83
N LYS A 10 -31.51 -12.02 -5.54
CA LYS A 10 -32.35 -12.92 -6.35
C LYS A 10 -33.83 -12.51 -6.34
N LEU A 11 -34.34 -12.01 -5.22
CA LEU A 11 -35.72 -11.52 -5.12
C LEU A 11 -35.97 -10.28 -5.98
N LEU A 12 -34.99 -9.36 -6.05
CA LEU A 12 -35.06 -8.18 -6.92
C LEU A 12 -34.96 -8.53 -8.41
N GLN A 13 -34.16 -9.53 -8.77
CA GLN A 13 -34.08 -10.01 -10.16
C GLN A 13 -35.39 -10.65 -10.67
N GLN A 14 -36.22 -11.17 -9.76
CA GLN A 14 -37.52 -11.75 -10.08
C GLN A 14 -38.62 -10.70 -10.30
N LEU A 15 -38.44 -9.47 -9.81
CA LEU A 15 -39.34 -8.35 -10.06
C LEU A 15 -39.06 -7.74 -11.44
N LYS A 16 -39.33 -8.49 -12.52
CA LYS A 16 -39.39 -7.92 -13.87
C LYS A 16 -40.77 -7.29 -14.05
N PRO A 17 -40.89 -5.94 -14.12
CA PRO A 17 -42.17 -5.32 -14.37
C PRO A 17 -42.74 -5.80 -15.71
N THR A 18 -44.03 -6.09 -15.73
CA THR A 18 -44.71 -6.59 -16.93
C THR A 18 -44.64 -5.55 -18.05
N SER A 19 -44.80 -5.99 -19.31
CA SER A 19 -44.80 -5.09 -20.48
C SER A 19 -45.74 -3.89 -20.27
N ASN A 20 -46.92 -4.12 -19.69
CA ASN A 20 -47.91 -3.10 -19.42
C ASN A 20 -47.43 -2.08 -18.37
N GLN A 21 -46.68 -2.51 -17.34
CA GLN A 21 -46.12 -1.61 -16.34
C GLN A 21 -44.98 -0.76 -16.90
N LYS A 22 -44.14 -1.34 -17.76
CA LYS A 22 -43.08 -0.59 -18.47
C LYS A 22 -43.67 0.45 -19.40
N GLU A 23 -44.76 0.12 -20.09
CA GLU A 23 -45.42 1.00 -21.03
C GLU A 23 -46.16 2.14 -20.30
N ALA A 24 -46.83 1.85 -19.19
CA ALA A 24 -47.42 2.87 -18.31
C ALA A 24 -46.37 3.83 -17.73
N MET A 25 -45.19 3.31 -17.35
CA MET A 25 -44.08 4.12 -16.85
C MET A 25 -43.46 4.99 -17.95
N ARG A 26 -43.28 4.44 -19.17
CA ARG A 26 -42.85 5.23 -20.34
C ARG A 26 -43.85 6.33 -20.68
N LYS A 27 -45.16 6.05 -20.63
CA LYS A 27 -46.21 7.03 -20.90
C LYS A 27 -46.19 8.16 -19.88
N ARG A 28 -46.04 7.86 -18.58
CA ARG A 28 -45.89 8.91 -17.54
C ARG A 28 -44.65 9.77 -17.74
N ILE A 29 -43.52 9.16 -18.08
CA ILE A 29 -42.27 9.90 -18.35
C ILE A 29 -42.47 10.79 -19.57
N TRP A 30 -43.07 10.27 -20.64
CA TRP A 30 -43.34 11.02 -21.86
C TRP A 30 -44.31 12.19 -21.63
N GLU A 31 -45.39 11.97 -20.88
CA GLU A 31 -46.34 13.02 -20.48
C GLU A 31 -45.67 14.07 -19.58
N SER A 32 -44.75 13.68 -18.70
CA SER A 32 -43.98 14.64 -17.88
C SER A 32 -43.00 15.49 -18.69
N ILE A 33 -42.51 14.97 -19.82
CA ILE A 33 -41.61 15.68 -20.74
C ILE A 33 -42.41 16.61 -21.68
N GLN A 34 -43.61 16.20 -22.10
CA GLN A 34 -44.43 16.98 -23.04
C GLN A 34 -45.26 18.09 -22.38
N HIS A 35 -45.48 18.06 -21.05
CA HIS A 35 -46.07 19.19 -20.34
C HIS A 35 -45.00 20.23 -19.93
N HIS A 36 -44.45 20.91 -20.93
CA HIS A 36 -44.04 22.31 -20.79
C HIS A 36 -45.10 23.18 -21.47
N PRO A 37 -45.75 24.12 -20.76
CA PRO A 37 -46.75 24.96 -21.39
C PRO A 37 -46.08 25.93 -22.36
N ASP A 38 -46.42 25.81 -23.63
CA ASP A 38 -46.22 26.86 -24.63
C ASP A 38 -46.92 28.15 -24.16
N ARG A 39 -46.12 29.15 -23.75
CA ARG A 39 -46.56 30.55 -23.66
C ARG A 39 -45.52 31.46 -24.31
N SER A 40 -45.80 31.79 -25.56
CA SER A 40 -45.57 33.06 -26.25
C SER A 40 -44.55 34.07 -25.67
N ARG A 41 -43.46 34.27 -26.42
CA ARG A 41 -42.87 35.57 -26.81
C ARG A 41 -42.61 36.62 -25.71
N LYS A 42 -41.36 36.70 -25.24
CA LYS A 42 -40.45 37.88 -25.32
C LYS A 42 -39.09 37.52 -24.69
N SER A 43 -38.01 37.81 -25.41
CA SER A 43 -36.64 37.54 -24.98
C SER A 43 -36.28 38.35 -23.74
N PHE A 44 -36.04 37.67 -22.64
CA PHE A 44 -35.09 38.11 -21.62
C PHE A 44 -34.25 36.89 -21.27
N ILE A 45 -32.96 36.96 -21.60
CA ILE A 45 -31.98 35.96 -21.17
C ILE A 45 -32.11 35.89 -19.63
N PRO A 46 -32.48 34.73 -19.06
CA PRO A 46 -32.72 34.64 -17.64
C PRO A 46 -31.36 34.70 -16.94
N TRP A 47 -30.95 35.90 -16.54
CA TRP A 47 -29.77 36.13 -15.70
C TRP A 47 -29.76 35.23 -14.47
N LYS A 48 -30.94 34.81 -13.98
CA LYS A 48 -31.09 33.83 -12.91
C LYS A 48 -30.47 32.47 -13.25
N ASN A 49 -30.59 32.01 -14.49
CA ASN A 49 -30.00 30.73 -14.92
C ASN A 49 -28.49 30.87 -15.11
N ILE A 50 -28.01 31.99 -15.65
CA ILE A 50 -26.57 32.27 -15.76
C ILE A 50 -25.93 32.37 -14.37
N LEU A 51 -26.58 33.05 -13.43
CA LEU A 51 -26.12 33.13 -12.04
C LEU A 51 -26.16 31.75 -11.36
N ALA A 52 -27.21 30.95 -11.58
CA ALA A 52 -27.29 29.61 -11.02
C ALA A 52 -26.21 28.67 -11.59
N THR A 53 -25.96 28.71 -12.90
CA THR A 53 -24.89 27.94 -13.54
C THR A 53 -23.51 28.44 -13.09
N GLY A 54 -23.32 29.74 -12.94
CA GLY A 54 -22.09 30.33 -12.40
C GLY A 54 -21.85 29.93 -10.94
N LEU A 55 -22.89 29.93 -10.11
CA LEU A 55 -22.81 29.47 -8.72
C LEU A 55 -22.52 27.98 -8.64
N LEU A 56 -23.13 27.17 -9.51
CA LEU A 56 -22.88 25.74 -9.58
C LEU A 56 -21.46 25.43 -10.05
N LEU A 57 -20.95 26.16 -11.04
CA LEU A 57 -19.55 26.04 -11.47
C LEU A 57 -18.57 26.53 -10.39
N LEU A 58 -18.93 27.55 -9.61
CA LEU A 58 -18.13 28.00 -8.46
C LEU A 58 -18.15 26.97 -7.33
N ILE A 59 -19.29 26.35 -7.03
CA ILE A 59 -19.41 25.32 -5.99
C ILE A 59 -18.71 24.04 -6.43
N CYS A 60 -18.94 23.56 -7.66
CA CYS A 60 -18.25 22.39 -8.18
C CYS A 60 -16.76 22.65 -8.37
N GLY A 61 -16.38 23.85 -8.83
CA GLY A 61 -14.99 24.25 -8.98
C GLY A 61 -14.27 24.41 -7.65
N SER A 62 -14.92 24.97 -6.63
CA SER A 62 -14.36 25.05 -5.28
C SER A 62 -14.29 23.69 -4.62
N PHE A 63 -15.28 22.82 -4.82
CA PHE A 63 -15.26 21.44 -4.33
C PHE A 63 -14.18 20.60 -5.02
N LEU A 64 -14.00 20.78 -6.34
CA LEU A 64 -12.91 20.15 -7.08
C LEU A 64 -11.54 20.69 -6.62
N LEU A 65 -11.41 21.99 -6.39
CA LEU A 65 -10.20 22.58 -5.81
C LEU A 65 -9.95 22.06 -4.40
N PHE A 66 -10.98 21.89 -3.58
CA PHE A 66 -10.87 21.34 -2.22
C PHE A 66 -10.40 19.89 -2.26
N LEU A 67 -10.98 19.07 -3.15
CA LEU A 67 -10.54 17.69 -3.36
C LEU A 67 -9.13 17.61 -3.95
N LEU A 68 -8.75 18.54 -4.83
CA LEU A 68 -7.38 18.63 -5.37
C LEU A 68 -6.38 19.06 -4.29
N LEU A 69 -6.74 20.02 -3.44
CA LEU A 69 -5.94 20.48 -2.31
C LEU A 69 -5.81 19.40 -1.21
N GLU A 70 -6.85 18.61 -0.95
CA GLU A 70 -6.79 17.44 -0.08
C GLU A 70 -6.01 16.26 -0.71
N SER A 71 -5.95 16.17 -2.04
CA SER A 71 -5.22 15.10 -2.74
C SER A 71 -3.70 15.32 -2.83
N THR A 72 -3.22 16.52 -2.52
CA THR A 72 -1.80 16.84 -2.45
C THR A 72 -1.36 16.99 -1.01
N GLN A 73 -0.79 15.91 -0.47
CA GLN A 73 -0.20 15.78 0.87
C GLN A 73 -1.18 16.08 2.03
N PRO A 74 -1.26 15.19 3.04
CA PRO A 74 -2.02 15.52 4.23
C PRO A 74 -1.43 16.80 4.85
N GLN A 75 -2.25 17.83 5.04
CA GLN A 75 -1.87 19.02 5.78
C GLN A 75 -1.71 18.63 7.24
N PHE A 76 -0.47 18.57 7.70
CA PHE A 76 -0.13 18.25 9.07
C PHE A 76 0.05 19.54 9.88
N SER A 77 -0.36 19.47 11.15
CA SER A 77 -0.04 20.46 12.18
C SER A 77 1.48 20.59 12.34
N GLU A 78 1.97 21.76 12.80
CA GLU A 78 3.38 22.06 13.04
C GLU A 78 4.02 21.05 14.04
N GLY A 79 4.41 19.88 13.53
CA GLY A 79 5.08 18.82 14.26
C GLY A 79 6.58 19.10 14.36
N MET A 80 7.12 18.89 15.55
CA MET A 80 8.52 19.10 15.93
C MET A 80 9.48 18.42 14.93
N SER A 81 10.30 19.21 14.22
CA SER A 81 11.18 18.74 13.13
C SER A 81 12.17 17.67 13.58
N ILE A 82 12.16 16.51 12.90
CA ILE A 82 13.31 15.59 12.86
C ILE A 82 14.37 16.24 11.97
N GLY A 83 15.59 16.39 12.48
CA GLY A 83 16.74 16.80 11.67
C GLY A 83 17.49 15.58 11.11
N ASP A 84 18.24 15.76 10.02
CA ASP A 84 19.04 14.73 9.30
C ASP A 84 20.01 13.90 10.17
N LYS A 85 20.21 14.24 11.45
CA LYS A 85 21.16 13.57 12.36
C LYS A 85 20.53 12.59 13.35
N GLN A 86 19.20 12.47 13.38
CA GLN A 86 18.50 11.73 14.44
C GLN A 86 18.34 10.23 14.17
N PHE A 87 18.60 9.75 12.96
CA PHE A 87 18.62 8.32 12.67
C PHE A 87 19.60 7.96 11.55
N SER A 88 19.90 6.67 11.43
CA SER A 88 20.65 6.05 10.34
C SER A 88 20.10 4.66 10.06
N TRP A 89 20.40 4.14 8.87
CA TRP A 89 20.05 2.78 8.42
C TRP A 89 21.13 2.27 7.47
N ASP A 90 21.02 1.00 7.10
CA ASP A 90 21.83 0.39 6.06
C ASP A 90 20.98 0.20 4.79
N LEU A 91 20.76 1.29 4.08
CA LEU A 91 20.13 1.30 2.77
C LEU A 91 21.02 2.07 1.81
N LYS A 92 21.58 1.35 0.83
CA LYS A 92 22.43 1.93 -0.22
C LYS A 92 21.60 2.88 -1.09
N ASP A 93 22.26 3.91 -1.60
CA ASP A 93 21.69 4.82 -2.60
C ASP A 93 20.41 5.55 -2.16
N VAL A 94 20.15 5.72 -0.86
CA VAL A 94 19.04 6.54 -0.35
C VAL A 94 19.53 7.57 0.66
N TYR A 95 19.16 8.83 0.45
CA TYR A 95 19.53 9.95 1.30
C TYR A 95 18.30 10.75 1.74
N SER A 96 18.44 11.51 2.83
CA SER A 96 17.40 12.40 3.36
C SER A 96 17.66 13.88 3.02
N LYS A 97 16.59 14.66 2.92
CA LYS A 97 16.63 16.13 2.88
C LYS A 97 15.55 16.67 3.80
N ASN A 98 15.84 17.78 4.49
CA ASN A 98 14.83 18.51 5.26
C ASN A 98 13.64 18.92 4.36
N ALA A 99 12.45 18.74 4.91
CA ALA A 99 11.15 19.12 4.37
C ALA A 99 10.35 19.83 5.47
N ASP A 100 9.22 20.46 5.12
CA ASP A 100 8.47 21.34 6.03
C ASP A 100 8.10 20.71 7.38
N HIS A 101 7.88 19.38 7.41
CA HIS A 101 7.45 18.64 8.61
C HIS A 101 8.32 17.42 8.92
N GLY A 102 9.61 17.45 8.55
CA GLY A 102 10.55 16.35 8.80
C GLY A 102 11.53 16.16 7.66
N LEU A 103 11.74 14.92 7.23
CA LEU A 103 12.66 14.58 6.15
C LEU A 103 11.92 13.94 4.98
N ALA A 104 12.29 14.33 3.76
CA ALA A 104 11.93 13.60 2.54
C ALA A 104 13.09 12.69 2.14
N LEU A 105 12.77 11.47 1.71
CA LEU A 105 13.74 10.44 1.35
C LEU A 105 13.84 10.33 -0.16
N TYR A 106 15.06 10.29 -0.68
CA TYR A 106 15.33 10.27 -2.12
C TYR A 106 16.31 9.16 -2.48
N ARG A 107 16.06 8.49 -3.61
CA ARG A 107 17.02 7.59 -4.22
C ARG A 107 18.08 8.38 -5.01
N GLU A 108 19.34 8.00 -4.85
CA GLU A 108 20.47 8.51 -5.63
C GLU A 108 20.37 8.04 -7.09
N GLY A 109 20.70 8.92 -8.03
CA GLY A 109 20.57 8.65 -9.45
C GLY A 109 20.46 9.93 -10.30
N GLN A 110 20.22 9.76 -11.60
CA GLN A 110 20.19 10.86 -12.57
C GLN A 110 19.04 11.85 -12.34
N ALA A 111 17.92 11.39 -11.78
CA ALA A 111 16.84 12.23 -11.28
C ALA A 111 16.55 11.80 -9.84
N ALA A 112 16.56 12.76 -8.91
CA ALA A 112 16.20 12.48 -7.53
C ALA A 112 14.72 12.08 -7.47
N VAL A 113 14.45 10.80 -7.19
CA VAL A 113 13.10 10.28 -7.02
C VAL A 113 12.81 10.22 -5.54
N GLN A 114 11.75 10.89 -5.09
CA GLN A 114 11.31 10.76 -3.70
C GLN A 114 10.73 9.35 -3.50
N VAL A 115 11.26 8.64 -2.52
CA VAL A 115 10.91 7.25 -2.20
C VAL A 115 10.20 7.10 -0.86
N GLY A 116 10.05 8.19 -0.10
CA GLY A 116 9.45 8.16 1.21
C GLY A 116 9.59 9.46 1.98
N ALA A 117 9.25 9.41 3.26
CA ALA A 117 9.36 10.51 4.20
C ALA A 117 9.47 10.01 5.65
N VAL A 118 10.03 10.84 6.52
CA VAL A 118 10.20 10.58 7.95
C VAL A 118 9.74 11.79 8.75
N GLN A 119 8.94 11.57 9.78
CA GLN A 119 8.38 12.63 10.61
C GLN A 119 8.35 12.19 12.08
N GLN A 120 8.44 13.13 13.01
CA GLN A 120 8.07 12.90 14.40
C GLN A 120 6.66 13.42 14.58
N ILE A 121 5.77 12.55 15.03
CA ILE A 121 4.35 12.84 15.21
C ILE A 121 3.92 12.47 16.63
N THR A 122 2.79 13.01 17.07
CA THR A 122 2.15 12.59 18.32
C THR A 122 1.29 11.34 18.13
N GLU A 123 0.86 10.72 19.23
CA GLU A 123 -0.10 9.60 19.18
C GLU A 123 -1.44 10.02 18.55
N GLU A 124 -1.90 11.25 18.83
CA GLU A 124 -3.12 11.80 18.23
C GLU A 124 -3.00 11.91 16.71
N GLU A 125 -1.85 12.35 16.22
CA GLU A 125 -1.56 12.44 14.79
C GLU A 125 -1.43 11.07 14.13
N MET A 126 -0.78 10.11 14.79
CA MET A 126 -0.74 8.71 14.36
C MET A 126 -2.16 8.17 14.18
N ASN A 127 -3.00 8.35 15.21
CA ASN A 127 -4.40 7.92 15.16
C ASN A 127 -5.14 8.61 14.02
N ARG A 128 -4.96 9.93 13.83
CA ARG A 128 -5.56 10.66 12.70
C ARG A 128 -5.12 10.08 11.34
N ILE A 129 -3.84 9.77 11.17
CA ILE A 129 -3.31 9.18 9.92
C ILE A 129 -3.96 7.81 9.66
N ILE A 130 -3.96 6.93 10.66
CA ILE A 130 -4.52 5.57 10.54
C ILE A 130 -6.00 5.60 10.15
N HIS A 131 -6.77 6.58 10.64
CA HIS A 131 -8.21 6.68 10.34
C HIS A 131 -8.54 7.48 9.07
N SER A 132 -7.62 8.32 8.58
CA SER A 132 -7.85 9.16 7.39
C SER A 132 -7.42 8.48 6.08
N VAL A 133 -6.49 7.53 6.16
CA VAL A 133 -5.96 6.80 5.00
C VAL A 133 -6.55 5.39 4.98
N PRO A 134 -6.87 4.81 3.80
CA PRO A 134 -7.29 3.42 3.71
C PRO A 134 -6.11 2.48 3.99
N MET A 135 -5.85 2.24 5.28
CA MET A 135 -4.83 1.31 5.75
C MET A 135 -5.29 -0.13 5.57
N PHE A 136 -4.55 -0.90 4.77
CA PHE A 136 -4.70 -2.33 4.61
C PHE A 136 -3.54 -3.04 5.32
N VAL A 137 -3.77 -4.26 5.82
CA VAL A 137 -2.76 -5.09 6.50
C VAL A 137 -2.14 -4.39 7.73
N TYR A 138 -2.51 -4.85 8.92
CA TYR A 138 -1.82 -4.45 10.14
C TYR A 138 -0.85 -5.55 10.58
N LYS A 139 0.42 -5.21 10.78
CA LYS A 139 1.40 -6.12 11.40
C LYS A 139 2.19 -5.41 12.49
N LYS A 140 2.40 -6.12 13.59
CA LYS A 140 3.40 -5.77 14.59
C LYS A 140 4.72 -6.45 14.23
N LEU A 141 5.78 -5.67 14.17
CA LEU A 141 7.14 -6.14 13.90
C LEU A 141 7.90 -6.18 15.23
N GLU A 142 7.65 -7.21 16.03
CA GLU A 142 8.10 -7.27 17.43
C GLU A 142 9.61 -7.54 17.56
N ASN A 143 10.20 -8.25 16.61
CA ASN A 143 11.61 -8.63 16.64
C ASN A 143 12.51 -7.63 15.89
N PHE A 144 11.95 -6.52 15.40
CA PHE A 144 12.73 -5.46 14.78
C PHE A 144 13.47 -4.62 15.84
N PRO A 145 14.47 -3.80 15.45
CA PRO A 145 15.27 -3.01 16.41
C PRO A 145 14.45 -2.15 17.36
N TYR A 146 13.26 -1.74 16.92
CA TYR A 146 12.30 -1.01 17.73
C TYR A 146 10.91 -1.62 17.53
N PRO A 147 10.07 -1.68 18.59
CA PRO A 147 8.68 -2.09 18.44
C PRO A 147 8.01 -1.25 17.36
N THR A 148 7.56 -1.88 16.27
CA THR A 148 7.07 -1.16 15.10
C THR A 148 5.69 -1.66 14.70
N SER A 149 4.77 -0.74 14.47
CA SER A 149 3.48 -1.03 13.82
C SER A 149 3.57 -0.69 12.34
N MET A 150 3.22 -1.64 11.48
CA MET A 150 3.26 -1.51 10.03
C MET A 150 1.85 -1.56 9.44
N TYR A 151 1.58 -0.65 8.50
CA TYR A 151 0.40 -0.65 7.63
C TYR A 151 0.79 -0.53 6.15
N ILE A 152 -0.11 -0.95 5.27
CA ILE A 152 0.03 -0.87 3.81
C ILE A 152 -1.13 -0.04 3.23
N GLU A 153 -0.85 1.11 2.66
CA GLU A 153 -1.79 1.91 1.87
C GLU A 153 -1.73 1.52 0.39
N HIS A 154 -2.89 1.35 -0.25
CA HIS A 154 -2.97 1.32 -1.71
C HIS A 154 -3.01 2.74 -2.27
N VAL A 155 -1.97 3.12 -3.00
CA VAL A 155 -1.87 4.47 -3.57
C VAL A 155 -2.35 4.44 -5.02
N LYS A 156 -3.19 5.40 -5.42
CA LYS A 156 -3.68 5.56 -6.80
C LYS A 156 -2.88 6.62 -7.57
N MET A 157 -1.56 6.56 -7.47
CA MET A 157 -0.65 7.44 -8.21
C MET A 157 0.03 6.65 -9.33
N MET A 158 0.47 7.31 -10.41
CA MET A 158 0.97 6.63 -11.61
C MET A 158 2.24 5.79 -11.34
N ASP A 159 3.02 6.15 -10.33
CA ASP A 159 4.36 5.64 -10.04
C ASP A 159 4.49 5.00 -8.65
N VAL A 160 3.40 4.95 -7.88
CA VAL A 160 3.36 4.33 -6.55
C VAL A 160 2.14 3.43 -6.48
N LEU A 161 2.39 2.13 -6.26
CA LEU A 161 1.34 1.13 -6.10
C LEU A 161 0.96 0.98 -4.63
N ILE A 162 1.98 0.94 -3.78
CA ILE A 162 1.84 0.69 -2.35
C ILE A 162 2.69 1.71 -1.58
N ARG A 163 2.13 2.25 -0.50
CA ARG A 163 2.90 2.97 0.50
C ARG A 163 2.89 2.19 1.80
N TYR A 164 4.08 1.92 2.32
CA TYR A 164 4.26 1.38 3.65
C TYR A 164 4.25 2.50 4.67
N HIS A 165 3.61 2.27 5.80
CA HIS A 165 3.57 3.16 6.95
C HIS A 165 4.15 2.42 8.15
N PHE A 166 5.24 2.93 8.71
CA PHE A 166 5.85 2.37 9.91
C PHE A 166 5.78 3.39 11.04
N PHE A 167 5.20 2.98 12.16
CA PHE A 167 5.05 3.79 13.37
C PHE A 167 5.89 3.18 14.48
N ILE A 168 6.86 3.95 14.98
CA ILE A 168 7.82 3.54 16.00
C ILE A 168 7.61 4.43 17.24
N PRO A 169 6.87 3.98 18.26
CA PRO A 169 6.72 4.72 19.50
C PRO A 169 8.05 4.82 20.24
N LEU A 170 8.47 6.04 20.56
CA LEU A 170 9.68 6.31 21.35
C LEU A 170 9.32 6.59 22.81
N THR A 171 8.22 7.34 23.01
CA THR A 171 7.61 7.63 24.30
C THR A 171 6.09 7.66 24.11
N ASP A 172 5.33 7.81 25.20
CA ASP A 172 3.86 7.92 25.15
C ASP A 172 3.37 9.12 24.31
N GLU A 173 4.23 10.12 24.07
CA GLU A 173 3.88 11.34 23.34
C GLU A 173 4.54 11.44 21.96
N LYS A 174 5.54 10.60 21.67
CA LYS A 174 6.39 10.74 20.47
C LYS A 174 6.48 9.44 19.70
N VAL A 175 6.09 9.51 18.44
CA VAL A 175 6.19 8.42 17.46
C VAL A 175 7.04 8.90 16.29
N ILE A 176 8.05 8.12 15.89
CA ILE A 176 8.68 8.31 14.59
C ILE A 176 7.85 7.57 13.55
N TYR A 177 7.48 8.29 12.51
CA TYR A 177 6.66 7.83 11.41
C TYR A 177 7.48 7.82 10.13
N PHE A 178 7.69 6.63 9.56
CA PHE A 178 8.31 6.43 8.27
C PHE A 178 7.27 6.06 7.22
N THR A 179 7.47 6.56 6.00
CA THR A 179 6.80 6.08 4.81
C THR A 179 7.81 5.65 3.76
N PHE A 180 7.48 4.58 3.04
CA PHE A 180 8.25 4.11 1.89
C PHE A 180 7.32 3.73 0.74
N GLU A 181 7.72 4.05 -0.49
CA GLU A 181 6.90 3.90 -1.68
C GLU A 181 7.39 2.76 -2.57
N TYR A 182 6.53 1.78 -2.83
CA TYR A 182 6.76 0.69 -3.78
C TYR A 182 6.06 1.00 -5.11
N PRO A 183 6.69 0.78 -6.28
CA PRO A 183 7.96 0.08 -6.51
C PRO A 183 9.20 1.00 -6.57
N LYS A 184 9.12 2.23 -6.06
CA LYS A 184 10.28 3.14 -6.07
C LYS A 184 11.41 2.63 -5.18
N LEU A 185 11.08 1.90 -4.11
CA LEU A 185 11.94 0.95 -3.40
C LEU A 185 11.30 -0.43 -3.47
N ASP A 186 12.12 -1.46 -3.61
CA ASP A 186 11.66 -2.84 -3.50
C ASP A 186 11.28 -3.19 -2.05
N HIS A 187 10.42 -4.19 -1.87
CA HIS A 187 10.03 -4.66 -0.55
C HIS A 187 11.23 -5.05 0.32
N ALA A 188 12.23 -5.74 -0.25
CA ALA A 188 13.42 -6.17 0.48
C ALA A 188 14.22 -4.98 1.03
N GLU A 189 14.36 -3.92 0.21
CA GLU A 189 15.02 -2.68 0.58
C GLU A 189 14.29 -1.95 1.71
N ILE A 190 12.96 -1.88 1.63
CA ILE A 190 12.13 -1.25 2.67
C ILE A 190 12.33 -1.96 4.01
N PHE A 191 12.25 -3.28 4.05
CA PHE A 191 12.41 -4.03 5.29
C PHE A 191 13.85 -4.03 5.81
N GLN A 192 14.85 -3.95 4.92
CA GLN A 192 16.25 -3.75 5.31
C GLN A 192 16.45 -2.40 6.00
N ALA A 193 15.86 -1.32 5.49
CA ALA A 193 15.98 0.00 6.11
C ALA A 193 15.39 0.02 7.54
N VAL A 194 14.24 -0.64 7.74
CA VAL A 194 13.59 -0.68 9.05
C VAL A 194 14.30 -1.65 10.01
N SER A 195 14.86 -2.76 9.53
CA SER A 195 15.59 -3.73 10.37
C SER A 195 16.98 -3.27 10.79
N THR A 196 17.57 -2.32 10.08
CA THR A 196 18.89 -1.76 10.37
C THR A 196 18.82 -0.36 10.98
N LEU A 197 17.60 0.11 11.25
CA LEU A 197 17.37 1.43 11.82
C LEU A 197 18.12 1.60 13.15
N ARG A 198 18.76 2.76 13.28
CA ARG A 198 19.40 3.25 14.50
C ARG A 198 18.92 4.67 14.74
N ILE A 199 18.29 4.90 15.88
CA ILE A 199 17.81 6.21 16.31
C ILE A 199 18.77 6.74 17.37
N GLU A 200 19.20 7.99 17.21
CA GLU A 200 20.15 8.63 18.13
C GLU A 200 19.62 8.63 19.57
N GLY A 201 20.44 8.19 20.52
CA GLY A 201 20.07 8.14 21.93
C GLY A 201 19.12 7.00 22.33
N ILE A 202 18.65 6.17 21.39
CA ILE A 202 17.73 5.06 21.68
C ILE A 202 18.39 3.73 21.32
N LYS A 203 18.64 2.92 22.35
CA LYS A 203 19.26 1.61 22.16
C LYS A 203 18.29 0.66 21.43
N PRO A 204 18.68 0.07 20.31
CA PRO A 204 17.86 -0.92 19.63
C PRO A 204 17.76 -2.21 20.44
N TYR A 205 16.62 -2.88 20.36
CA TYR A 205 16.53 -4.31 20.65
C TYR A 205 17.47 -5.04 19.69
N THR A 206 18.30 -5.92 20.24
CA THR A 206 19.17 -6.79 19.47
C THR A 206 18.63 -8.20 19.60
N ASP A 207 17.82 -8.61 18.63
CA ASP A 207 17.65 -10.04 18.34
C ASP A 207 18.86 -10.50 17.52
N THR A 208 19.38 -11.67 17.84
CA THR A 208 20.44 -12.31 17.03
C THR A 208 19.86 -13.22 15.95
N ASP A 209 18.55 -13.51 16.02
CA ASP A 209 17.90 -14.40 15.09
C ASP A 209 17.61 -13.72 13.76
N GLN A 210 17.68 -14.51 12.68
CA GLN A 210 17.31 -14.05 11.33
C GLN A 210 15.86 -13.58 11.31
N LEU A 211 15.63 -12.34 10.88
CA LEU A 211 14.29 -11.79 10.68
C LEU A 211 13.70 -12.28 9.37
N TYR A 212 12.38 -12.53 9.40
CA TYR A 212 11.60 -12.92 8.23
C TYR A 212 10.38 -12.02 8.08
N VAL A 213 10.09 -11.61 6.85
CA VAL A 213 8.99 -10.69 6.51
C VAL A 213 8.21 -11.20 5.30
N THR A 214 6.98 -10.76 5.12
CA THR A 214 6.24 -10.99 3.89
C THR A 214 6.27 -9.73 3.04
N HIS A 215 6.48 -9.87 1.74
CA HIS A 215 6.41 -8.76 0.79
C HIS A 215 4.96 -8.48 0.38
N GLY A 216 4.57 -7.20 0.32
CA GLY A 216 3.22 -6.76 -0.04
C GLY A 216 2.10 -7.51 0.70
N TYR A 217 1.20 -8.09 -0.07
CA TYR A 217 0.09 -8.94 0.38
C TYR A 217 0.41 -10.44 0.29
N GLY A 218 1.66 -10.79 -0.03
CA GLY A 218 2.12 -12.16 -0.15
C GLY A 218 2.10 -12.90 1.18
N THR A 219 2.09 -14.22 1.10
CA THR A 219 2.14 -15.12 2.26
C THR A 219 3.48 -15.84 2.39
N LEU A 220 4.32 -15.81 1.35
CA LEU A 220 5.69 -16.29 1.42
C LEU A 220 6.50 -15.34 2.30
N ILE A 221 7.27 -15.93 3.21
CA ILE A 221 8.22 -15.19 4.02
C ILE A 221 9.58 -15.11 3.31
N TYR A 222 10.27 -14.00 3.48
CA TYR A 222 11.59 -13.71 2.95
C TYR A 222 12.53 -13.37 4.10
N PRO A 223 13.79 -13.82 4.08
CA PRO A 223 14.78 -13.32 5.03
C PRO A 223 14.98 -11.81 4.81
N VAL A 224 15.10 -11.05 5.88
CA VAL A 224 15.56 -9.65 5.80
C VAL A 224 17.07 -9.64 5.52
N GLY A 225 17.56 -8.66 4.75
CA GLY A 225 18.94 -8.60 4.28
C GLY A 225 19.14 -9.05 2.83
N LEU A 226 18.06 -9.20 2.07
CA LEU A 226 18.14 -9.43 0.63
C LEU A 226 18.35 -8.11 -0.11
N GLU A 227 19.32 -8.09 -1.02
CA GLU A 227 19.57 -6.97 -1.92
C GLU A 227 19.08 -7.32 -3.33
N PRO A 228 18.15 -6.56 -3.94
CA PRO A 228 17.58 -6.91 -5.24
C PRO A 228 18.63 -6.83 -6.36
N ILE A 229 18.79 -7.91 -7.13
CA ILE A 229 19.59 -7.94 -8.36
C ILE A 229 18.69 -7.75 -9.58
N SER A 230 17.60 -8.50 -9.65
CA SER A 230 16.65 -8.44 -10.77
C SER A 230 15.27 -8.94 -10.33
N ILE A 231 14.26 -8.10 -10.49
CA ILE A 231 12.88 -8.39 -10.09
C ILE A 231 11.98 -8.36 -11.32
N SER A 232 11.23 -9.43 -11.53
CA SER A 232 10.25 -9.58 -12.60
C SER A 232 9.02 -10.34 -12.10
N PRO A 233 7.87 -10.28 -12.80
CA PRO A 233 6.60 -10.81 -12.28
C PRO A 233 6.61 -12.28 -11.86
N ASN A 234 7.49 -13.11 -12.44
CA ASN A 234 7.56 -14.54 -12.16
C ASN A 234 8.95 -14.97 -11.66
N LYS A 235 9.88 -14.03 -11.50
CA LYS A 235 11.25 -14.35 -11.10
C LYS A 235 11.87 -13.18 -10.35
N GLU A 236 12.31 -13.47 -9.14
CA GLU A 236 13.02 -12.53 -8.29
C GLU A 236 14.39 -13.10 -7.96
N VAL A 237 15.42 -12.27 -8.11
CA VAL A 237 16.82 -12.65 -7.85
C VAL A 237 17.40 -11.62 -6.90
N TYR A 238 17.94 -12.12 -5.80
CA TYR A 238 18.55 -11.29 -4.75
C TYR A 238 19.95 -11.78 -4.43
N HIS A 239 20.81 -10.83 -4.07
CA HIS A 239 22.02 -11.12 -3.32
C HIS A 239 21.67 -11.26 -1.84
N TRP A 240 22.26 -12.26 -1.17
CA TRP A 240 22.09 -12.50 0.25
C TRP A 240 23.45 -12.73 0.88
N GLU A 241 24.05 -11.69 1.48
CA GLU A 241 25.40 -11.73 2.06
C GLU A 241 25.53 -12.83 3.13
N GLY A 242 24.46 -13.10 3.88
CA GLY A 242 24.41 -14.16 4.90
C GLY A 242 24.14 -15.57 4.37
N ALA A 243 24.13 -15.78 3.05
CA ALA A 243 23.80 -17.06 2.46
C ALA A 243 24.89 -18.12 2.69
N SER A 244 24.65 -18.97 3.68
CA SER A 244 25.28 -20.29 3.78
C SER A 244 24.26 -21.39 3.50
N ILE A 245 24.72 -22.61 3.26
CA ILE A 245 23.83 -23.78 3.12
C ILE A 245 23.01 -23.97 4.40
N GLU A 246 23.59 -23.73 5.57
CA GLU A 246 22.91 -23.79 6.86
C GLU A 246 21.85 -22.71 7.00
N ALA A 247 22.16 -21.45 6.64
CA ALA A 247 21.20 -20.34 6.67
C ALA A 247 20.04 -20.60 5.71
N PHE A 248 20.33 -21.07 4.49
CA PHE A 248 19.32 -21.45 3.51
C PHE A 248 18.43 -22.58 4.04
N ASN A 249 19.00 -23.66 4.58
CA ASN A 249 18.21 -24.75 5.16
C ASN A 249 17.34 -24.29 6.34
N ALA A 250 17.83 -23.38 7.18
CA ALA A 250 17.05 -22.78 8.26
C ALA A 250 15.87 -21.96 7.71
N TYR A 251 16.09 -21.19 6.64
CA TYR A 251 15.04 -20.47 5.95
C TYR A 251 13.99 -21.40 5.34
N ILE A 252 14.41 -22.45 4.64
CA ILE A 252 13.52 -23.47 4.06
C ILE A 252 12.64 -24.10 5.15
N LYS A 253 13.20 -24.42 6.32
CA LYS A 253 12.43 -24.92 7.47
C LYS A 253 11.41 -23.90 7.98
N LYS A 254 11.74 -22.61 7.98
CA LYS A 254 10.81 -21.54 8.36
C LYS A 254 9.61 -21.43 7.41
N ILE A 255 9.80 -21.71 6.12
CA ILE A 255 8.68 -21.79 5.16
C ILE A 255 7.76 -22.98 5.49
N GLU A 256 8.33 -24.13 5.83
CA GLU A 256 7.57 -25.34 6.20
C GLU A 256 6.75 -25.18 7.49
N GLU A 257 7.17 -24.30 8.41
CA GLU A 257 6.39 -23.95 9.60
C GLU A 257 5.12 -23.15 9.25
N GLY A 258 5.02 -22.62 8.02
CA GLY A 258 3.90 -21.84 7.52
C GLY A 258 2.88 -22.64 6.71
N ASN A 259 2.07 -21.92 5.91
CA ASN A 259 1.01 -22.50 5.07
C ASN A 259 1.50 -22.89 3.66
N TRP A 260 2.71 -23.42 3.56
CA TRP A 260 3.36 -23.80 2.31
C TRP A 260 3.74 -25.27 2.33
N GLU A 261 3.24 -26.04 1.36
CA GLU A 261 3.48 -27.47 1.25
C GLU A 261 4.68 -27.73 0.33
N LYS A 262 5.66 -28.47 0.83
CA LYS A 262 6.86 -28.84 0.05
C LYS A 262 6.51 -29.93 -0.97
N LYS A 263 6.78 -29.66 -2.26
CA LYS A 263 6.48 -30.54 -3.40
C LYS A 263 7.71 -31.25 -3.96
N ALA A 264 8.83 -30.53 -4.08
CA ALA A 264 10.09 -31.08 -4.58
C ALA A 264 11.28 -30.51 -3.80
N THR A 265 12.36 -31.27 -3.71
CA THR A 265 13.54 -30.86 -2.94
C THR A 265 14.81 -31.48 -3.50
N THR A 266 15.84 -30.64 -3.58
CA THR A 266 17.25 -30.97 -3.76
C THR A 266 18.04 -30.20 -2.69
N ASN A 267 19.36 -30.39 -2.61
CA ASN A 267 20.17 -29.69 -1.60
C ASN A 267 20.20 -28.17 -1.75
N GLN A 268 19.92 -27.65 -2.95
CA GLN A 268 20.05 -26.22 -3.29
C GLN A 268 18.78 -25.63 -3.88
N SER A 269 17.72 -26.44 -4.02
CA SER A 269 16.46 -26.01 -4.64
C SER A 269 15.29 -26.71 -3.99
N HIS A 270 14.28 -25.93 -3.59
CA HIS A 270 13.05 -26.44 -2.99
C HIS A 270 11.83 -25.80 -3.67
N THR A 271 10.85 -26.63 -4.01
CA THR A 271 9.60 -26.17 -4.58
C THR A 271 8.48 -26.31 -3.56
N PHE A 272 7.72 -25.23 -3.36
CA PHE A 272 6.59 -25.16 -2.46
C PHE A 272 5.32 -24.74 -3.18
N VAL A 273 4.18 -25.22 -2.70
CA VAL A 273 2.86 -24.83 -3.16
C VAL A 273 2.12 -24.18 -1.99
N SER A 274 1.52 -23.02 -2.23
CA SER A 274 0.69 -22.35 -1.22
C SER A 274 -0.50 -23.23 -0.84
N ALA A 275 -0.99 -23.12 0.39
CA ALA A 275 -2.18 -23.87 0.84
C ALA A 275 -3.42 -23.69 -0.05
N SER A 276 -3.50 -22.62 -0.84
CA SER A 276 -4.59 -22.37 -1.78
C SER A 276 -4.43 -23.10 -3.12
N GLY A 277 -3.23 -23.62 -3.43
CA GLY A 277 -2.88 -24.18 -4.73
C GLY A 277 -2.74 -23.16 -5.87
N ASN A 278 -2.91 -21.87 -5.58
CA ASN A 278 -2.89 -20.81 -6.61
C ASN A 278 -1.48 -20.28 -6.92
N GLU A 279 -0.51 -20.65 -6.11
CA GLU A 279 0.87 -20.17 -6.21
C GLU A 279 1.82 -21.32 -5.87
N GLU A 280 2.79 -21.52 -6.76
CA GLU A 280 3.92 -22.43 -6.61
C GLU A 280 5.20 -21.61 -6.74
N VAL A 281 6.16 -21.84 -5.85
CA VAL A 281 7.45 -21.14 -5.85
C VAL A 281 8.58 -22.16 -5.80
N THR A 282 9.56 -22.00 -6.67
CA THR A 282 10.83 -22.71 -6.58
C THR A 282 11.89 -21.74 -6.07
N ILE A 283 12.54 -22.11 -4.96
CA ILE A 283 13.56 -21.30 -4.30
C ILE A 283 14.89 -22.01 -4.46
N THR A 284 15.84 -21.35 -5.10
CA THR A 284 17.17 -21.90 -5.39
C THR A 284 18.26 -21.00 -4.80
N ILE A 285 19.30 -21.62 -4.23
CA ILE A 285 20.50 -20.93 -3.74
C ILE A 285 21.72 -21.33 -4.60
N GLU A 286 22.48 -20.34 -5.07
CA GLU A 286 23.75 -20.52 -5.77
C GLU A 286 24.77 -19.49 -5.26
N GLY A 287 25.73 -19.94 -4.46
CA GLY A 287 26.64 -19.04 -3.74
C GLY A 287 25.85 -18.09 -2.84
N GLU A 288 26.09 -16.79 -2.99
CA GLU A 288 25.39 -15.72 -2.26
C GLU A 288 24.15 -15.19 -3.01
N THR A 289 23.65 -15.94 -3.99
CA THR A 289 22.46 -15.57 -4.77
C THR A 289 21.30 -16.48 -4.42
N ILE A 290 20.16 -15.89 -4.06
CA ILE A 290 18.90 -16.59 -3.88
C ILE A 290 17.94 -16.19 -5.01
N THR A 291 17.32 -17.19 -5.61
CA THR A 291 16.38 -17.04 -6.73
C THR A 291 15.04 -17.62 -6.35
N TYR A 292 13.98 -16.86 -6.64
CA TYR A 292 12.59 -17.26 -6.50
C TYR A 292 11.96 -17.30 -7.87
N GLU A 293 11.42 -18.44 -8.27
CA GLU A 293 10.67 -18.61 -9.52
C GLU A 293 9.22 -18.95 -9.20
N PHE A 294 8.31 -18.04 -9.55
CA PHE A 294 6.89 -18.13 -9.25
C PHE A 294 6.11 -18.68 -10.45
N PHE A 295 5.19 -19.59 -10.16
CA PHE A 295 4.23 -20.14 -11.09
C PHE A 295 2.82 -20.02 -10.49
N TYR A 296 1.87 -19.57 -11.32
CA TYR A 296 0.48 -19.34 -10.91
C TYR A 296 -0.45 -20.25 -11.74
N PRO A 297 -0.68 -21.50 -11.30
CA PRO A 297 -1.36 -22.53 -12.11
C PRO A 297 -2.75 -22.11 -12.61
N ASN A 298 -3.44 -21.27 -11.85
CA ASN A 298 -4.84 -20.90 -12.09
C ASN A 298 -5.02 -19.50 -12.71
N ARG A 299 -3.93 -18.85 -13.17
CA ARG A 299 -3.99 -17.47 -13.69
C ARG A 299 -4.44 -17.37 -15.16
N ASP A 300 -4.41 -18.49 -15.88
CA ASP A 300 -4.83 -18.62 -17.29
C ASP A 300 -6.24 -19.26 -17.45
N GLN A 301 -7.08 -19.27 -16.40
CA GLN A 301 -8.48 -19.70 -16.46
C GLN A 301 -9.46 -18.54 -16.31
#